data_AF-A0AAE3VQE0-F1
#
_entry.id   AF-A0AAE3VQE0-F1
#
_cell.length_a   1.000
_cell.length_b   1.000
_cell.length_c   1.000
_cell.angle_alpha   90.00
_cell.angle_beta   90.00
_cell.angle_gamma   90.00
#
_symmetry.space_group_name_H-M   'P 1'
#
loop_
_entity.id
_entity.type
_entity.pdbx_description
1 polymer ?
#
loop_
_entity_poly.entity_id
_entity_poly.type
_entity_poly.pdbx_seq_one_letter_code
_entity_poly.pdbx_strand_id
1 'polypeptide(L)'
;MAQNFPTSLNTHKKDWANTTPVKDTHPEEHNDIAGAVEALEAKVGADGSAVQTSHDYKLSGITGADKAASKATSDAHIADTDNPHEVTKSQLGLGNVDNTSDAAKNAATATLTNKTIDADENTIENIDTTNFRPDVVDDDPTLAAVSDSRLPTQGAVKSYVDNAVGAGGGVLPFGDGHDGEATISGSVTLTEDKYYTNLIVEAGAVLNTGGYRIYVSGTLTNNGTIRNNGGPGGVGGDAPSSTTGGAGGSGGGGAAGGTLAAGSDGGDGGNGGGTATSVNGGAGDNGVAANPSLGVSGVAGGAGQGSASGGGGSGGAAGAAGTATPETLSLSKGDGDSEVVAANTPEDWAAFLFNFLGATSGASLSPSAGSGGGGGGGGVTDAAGGGGGGAGGSGGVVWIIANSVVNNGIIEANGGDGGNGGAALSDGGSNGGGGGGGAGGSGGVIVLAYTSITVGTVQALAGAGGTGGAGAGGEDPGDDGNAGNVGNIFRVRSSSALA
;
A
#
# COMPACT_ATOMS: atom_id res chain seq x y z
N MET A 1 -55.18 43.30 125.35
CA MET A 1 -54.14 42.25 125.37
C MET A 1 -53.37 42.36 124.07
N ALA A 2 -52.08 42.68 124.11
CA ALA A 2 -51.23 42.63 122.92
C ALA A 2 -50.96 41.15 122.63
N GLN A 3 -51.52 40.62 121.54
CA GLN A 3 -51.22 39.27 121.08
C GLN A 3 -49.79 39.26 120.54
N ASN A 4 -48.87 38.60 121.24
CA ASN A 4 -47.49 38.48 120.83
C ASN A 4 -47.34 37.18 120.03
N PHE A 5 -47.51 37.25 118.71
CA PHE A 5 -47.41 36.10 117.81
C PHE A 5 -45.97 35.57 117.75
N PRO A 6 -45.76 34.24 117.74
CA PRO A 6 -44.41 33.68 117.67
C PRO A 6 -43.73 34.01 116.34
N THR A 7 -42.51 34.57 116.41
CA THR A 7 -41.68 34.93 115.25
C THR A 7 -40.73 33.81 114.81
N SER A 8 -40.77 32.66 115.50
CA SER A 8 -39.97 31.48 115.21
C SER A 8 -40.82 30.20 115.34
N LEU A 9 -40.44 29.16 114.61
CA LEU A 9 -41.05 27.83 114.74
C LEU A 9 -40.95 27.33 116.19
N ASN A 10 -42.01 26.67 116.68
CA ASN A 10 -42.06 26.08 118.02
C ASN A 10 -40.98 24.98 118.13
N THR A 11 -40.05 25.13 119.09
CA THR A 11 -38.92 24.23 119.30
C THR A 11 -39.14 23.19 120.41
N HIS A 12 -40.38 22.98 120.89
CA HIS A 12 -40.68 21.94 121.89
C HIS A 12 -40.39 20.54 121.34
N LYS A 13 -39.16 20.05 121.59
CA LYS A 13 -38.80 18.65 121.44
C LYS A 13 -39.36 17.88 122.62
N LYS A 14 -40.04 16.79 122.30
CA LYS A 14 -40.53 15.81 123.27
C LYS A 14 -39.32 15.07 123.85
N ASP A 15 -38.83 15.49 125.02
CA ASP A 15 -37.85 14.72 125.77
C ASP A 15 -38.56 13.56 126.46
N TRP A 16 -38.72 12.44 125.73
CA TRP A 16 -39.30 11.20 126.24
C TRP A 16 -38.47 10.52 127.36
N ALA A 17 -37.42 11.15 127.87
CA ALA A 17 -36.53 10.55 128.85
C ALA A 17 -36.03 11.61 129.85
N ASN A 18 -36.69 11.75 131.02
CA ASN A 18 -36.09 11.56 132.35
C ASN A 18 -37.05 12.00 133.48
N THR A 19 -36.84 11.45 134.67
CA THR A 19 -37.83 11.09 135.70
C THR A 19 -38.00 12.08 136.87
N THR A 20 -38.00 13.39 136.65
CA THR A 20 -38.43 14.35 137.68
C THR A 20 -39.26 15.51 137.12
N PRO A 21 -40.36 15.91 137.80
CA PRO A 21 -41.57 16.35 137.11
C PRO A 21 -41.71 17.88 136.95
N VAL A 22 -42.28 18.23 135.80
CA VAL A 22 -43.00 19.45 135.41
C VAL A 22 -42.15 20.64 134.91
N LYS A 23 -41.95 20.67 133.59
CA LYS A 23 -41.96 21.89 132.76
C LYS A 23 -43.00 21.69 131.65
N ASP A 24 -44.24 21.80 132.09
CA ASP A 24 -45.52 22.04 131.41
C ASP A 24 -46.57 21.07 131.98
N THR A 25 -47.47 21.61 132.79
CA THR A 25 -48.66 20.90 133.25
C THR A 25 -49.56 20.63 132.04
N HIS A 26 -50.32 19.55 132.05
CA HIS A 26 -51.21 19.20 130.92
C HIS A 26 -52.06 20.40 130.41
N PRO A 27 -52.63 21.30 131.26
CA PRO A 27 -53.31 22.50 130.78
C PRO A 27 -52.43 23.47 129.97
N GLU A 28 -51.13 23.56 130.27
CA GLU A 28 -50.17 24.41 129.56
C GLU A 28 -49.93 23.87 128.14
N GLU A 29 -49.88 22.55 127.94
CA GLU A 29 -49.79 21.94 126.60
C GLU A 29 -51.01 22.26 125.71
N HIS A 30 -52.22 22.27 126.29
CA HIS A 30 -53.44 22.65 125.56
C HIS A 30 -53.43 24.12 125.15
N ASN A 31 -52.89 24.99 126.00
CA ASN A 31 -52.76 26.41 125.70
C ASN A 31 -51.72 26.65 124.58
N ASP A 32 -50.61 25.90 124.59
CA ASP A 32 -49.58 26.01 123.55
C ASP A 32 -50.07 25.51 122.19
N ILE A 33 -50.80 24.39 122.17
CA ILE A 33 -51.46 23.90 120.94
C ILE A 33 -52.48 24.92 120.44
N ALA A 34 -53.30 25.49 121.33
CA ALA A 34 -54.26 26.53 120.96
C ALA A 34 -53.56 27.74 120.32
N GLY A 35 -52.45 28.21 120.90
CA GLY A 35 -51.67 29.32 120.34
C GLY A 35 -51.04 29.00 118.97
N ALA A 36 -50.55 27.77 118.76
CA ALA A 36 -50.00 27.34 117.47
C ALA A 36 -51.08 27.24 116.38
N VAL A 37 -52.26 26.74 116.72
CA VAL A 37 -53.41 26.67 115.80
C VAL A 37 -53.86 28.07 115.41
N GLU A 38 -54.01 28.98 116.37
CA GLU A 38 -54.42 30.37 116.12
C GLU A 38 -53.41 31.10 115.19
N ALA A 39 -52.10 30.83 115.33
CA ALA A 39 -51.06 31.37 114.46
C ALA A 39 -51.12 30.81 113.02
N LEU A 40 -51.43 29.51 112.86
CA LEU A 40 -51.63 28.89 111.55
C LEU A 40 -52.89 29.42 110.87
N GLU A 41 -54.00 29.53 111.60
CA GLU A 41 -55.25 30.10 111.10
C GLU A 41 -55.05 31.54 110.61
N ALA A 42 -54.28 32.36 111.34
CA ALA A 42 -53.94 33.71 110.91
C ALA A 42 -53.02 33.75 109.66
N LYS A 43 -52.07 32.80 109.54
CA LYS A 43 -51.09 32.78 108.45
C LYS A 43 -51.63 32.19 107.16
N VAL A 44 -52.39 31.11 107.24
CA VAL A 44 -53.07 30.51 106.10
C VAL A 44 -54.25 31.41 105.69
N GLY A 45 -55.03 31.87 106.66
CA GLY A 45 -56.30 32.55 106.45
C GLY A 45 -57.43 31.55 106.20
N ALA A 46 -58.68 31.97 106.47
CA ALA A 46 -59.85 31.28 105.95
C ALA A 46 -60.04 31.60 104.46
N ASP A 47 -60.80 30.80 103.73
CA ASP A 47 -61.15 31.11 102.33
C ASP A 47 -61.83 32.49 102.24
N GLY A 48 -61.29 33.39 101.41
CA GLY A 48 -61.74 34.77 101.33
C GLY A 48 -61.25 35.64 102.49
N SER A 49 -60.14 35.28 103.12
CA SER A 49 -59.55 36.01 104.25
C SER A 49 -59.31 37.47 103.90
N ALA A 50 -59.77 38.39 104.75
CA ALA A 50 -59.48 39.82 104.63
C ALA A 50 -58.11 40.22 105.24
N VAL A 51 -57.37 39.25 105.81
CA VAL A 51 -56.10 39.50 106.50
C VAL A 51 -54.98 39.57 105.46
N GLN A 52 -54.46 40.77 105.20
CA GLN A 52 -53.51 41.01 104.11
C GLN A 52 -52.21 40.19 104.17
N THR A 53 -51.82 39.78 105.37
CA THR A 53 -50.62 38.97 105.61
C THR A 53 -50.85 37.47 105.44
N SER A 54 -52.12 37.03 105.36
CA SER A 54 -52.49 35.64 105.14
C SER A 54 -52.13 35.17 103.73
N HIS A 55 -51.87 33.88 103.58
CA HIS A 55 -51.58 33.30 102.27
C HIS A 55 -52.80 33.34 101.36
N ASP A 56 -54.01 33.07 101.88
CA ASP A 56 -55.24 33.16 101.09
C ASP A 56 -55.43 34.56 100.49
N TYR A 57 -55.29 35.63 101.29
CA TYR A 57 -55.37 37.00 100.77
C TYR A 57 -54.29 37.29 99.71
N LYS A 58 -53.04 36.91 99.96
CA LYS A 58 -51.94 37.14 98.99
C LYS A 58 -52.16 36.38 97.68
N LEU A 59 -52.72 35.18 97.75
CA LEU A 59 -53.08 34.38 96.59
C LEU A 59 -54.35 34.90 95.90
N SER A 60 -55.25 35.56 96.63
CA SER A 60 -56.45 36.20 96.07
C SER A 60 -56.12 37.40 95.18
N GLY A 61 -55.02 38.10 95.46
CA GLY A 61 -54.52 39.22 94.64
C GLY A 61 -53.92 38.81 93.29
N ILE A 62 -53.63 37.52 93.08
CA ILE A 62 -53.19 36.98 91.79
C ILE A 62 -54.44 36.63 90.98
N THR A 63 -54.88 37.57 90.15
CA THR A 63 -56.07 37.44 89.29
C THR A 63 -55.69 37.18 87.83
N GLY A 64 -56.50 36.41 87.10
CA GLY A 64 -56.30 36.17 85.66
C GLY A 64 -55.32 35.04 85.30
N ALA A 65 -54.91 35.03 84.01
CA ALA A 65 -54.11 33.98 83.40
C ALA A 65 -52.69 33.82 83.99
N ASP A 66 -52.23 34.78 84.80
CA ASP A 66 -50.93 34.73 85.50
C ASP A 66 -50.88 33.70 86.63
N LYS A 67 -52.01 33.04 86.98
CA LYS A 67 -52.02 31.88 87.89
C LYS A 67 -51.38 30.63 87.26
N ALA A 68 -51.08 30.65 85.97
CA ALA A 68 -50.24 29.67 85.30
C ALA A 68 -49.25 30.42 84.41
N ALA A 69 -47.95 30.17 84.55
CA ALA A 69 -47.10 30.26 83.37
C ALA A 69 -47.73 29.33 82.33
N SER A 70 -48.44 29.91 81.37
CA SER A 70 -49.45 29.25 80.56
C SER A 70 -48.82 28.08 79.80
N LYS A 71 -49.01 26.87 80.33
CA LYS A 71 -48.76 25.62 79.60
C LYS A 71 -49.35 25.73 78.19
N ALA A 72 -50.50 26.37 78.04
CA ALA A 72 -51.16 26.59 76.76
C ALA A 72 -50.34 27.44 75.76
N THR A 73 -49.57 28.45 76.20
CA THR A 73 -48.76 29.28 75.29
C THR A 73 -47.50 28.55 74.84
N SER A 74 -46.82 27.85 75.76
CA SER A 74 -45.69 27.00 75.40
C SER A 74 -46.13 25.78 74.60
N ASP A 75 -47.27 25.16 74.93
CA ASP A 75 -47.87 24.08 74.15
C ASP A 75 -48.23 24.55 72.75
N ALA A 76 -48.80 25.75 72.60
CA ALA A 76 -49.13 26.33 71.30
C ALA A 76 -47.88 26.62 70.46
N HIS A 77 -46.83 27.19 71.05
CA HIS A 77 -45.56 27.40 70.36
C HIS A 77 -44.86 26.07 70.01
N ILE A 78 -44.90 25.06 70.89
CA ILE A 78 -44.33 23.73 70.62
C ILE A 78 -45.13 23.02 69.52
N ALA A 79 -46.44 23.25 69.44
CA ALA A 79 -47.31 22.68 68.42
C ALA A 79 -47.32 23.48 67.10
N ASP A 80 -46.74 24.67 67.06
CA ASP A 80 -46.60 25.47 65.85
C ASP A 80 -45.48 24.86 64.98
N THR A 81 -45.88 24.21 63.90
CA THR A 81 -44.99 23.62 62.88
C THR A 81 -44.96 24.48 61.61
N ASP A 82 -45.50 25.70 61.65
CA ASP A 82 -45.23 26.68 60.60
C ASP A 82 -43.84 27.30 60.81
N ASN A 83 -43.28 27.87 59.73
CA ASN A 83 -41.96 28.51 59.75
C ASN A 83 -41.90 29.55 60.89
N PRO A 84 -41.14 29.30 61.98
CA PRO A 84 -39.78 28.73 61.95
C PRO A 84 -39.59 27.23 62.23
N HIS A 85 -40.60 26.47 62.67
CA HIS A 85 -40.45 25.04 62.96
C HIS A 85 -40.88 24.19 61.75
N GLU A 86 -40.19 23.06 61.52
CA GLU A 86 -40.50 22.09 60.46
C GLU A 86 -40.65 22.65 59.03
N VAL A 87 -39.79 23.62 58.65
CA VAL A 87 -39.87 24.30 57.35
C VAL A 87 -39.81 23.31 56.17
N THR A 88 -40.87 23.30 55.38
CA THR A 88 -41.03 22.44 54.21
C THR A 88 -40.50 23.09 52.94
N LYS A 89 -40.17 22.27 51.92
CA LYS A 89 -39.78 22.78 50.60
C LYS A 89 -40.82 23.71 49.97
N SER A 90 -42.11 23.46 50.26
CA SER A 90 -43.21 24.30 49.77
C SER A 90 -43.17 25.70 50.37
N GLN A 91 -42.87 25.83 51.68
CA GLN A 91 -42.79 27.13 52.36
C GLN A 91 -41.65 28.01 51.81
N LEU A 92 -40.63 27.40 51.20
CA LEU A 92 -39.52 28.11 50.53
C LEU A 92 -39.72 28.27 49.02
N GLY A 93 -40.84 27.80 48.45
CA GLY A 93 -41.09 27.83 47.00
C GLY A 93 -40.25 26.83 46.19
N LEU A 94 -39.66 25.83 46.84
CA LEU A 94 -38.76 24.82 46.25
C LEU A 94 -39.48 23.47 46.01
N GLY A 95 -40.81 23.47 45.85
CA GLY A 95 -41.60 22.25 45.70
C GLY A 95 -41.21 21.37 44.51
N ASN A 96 -40.66 21.99 43.46
CA ASN A 96 -40.17 21.29 42.25
C ASN A 96 -38.70 20.85 42.37
N VAL A 97 -38.01 21.17 43.48
CA VAL A 97 -36.60 20.81 43.68
C VAL A 97 -36.54 19.43 44.33
N ASP A 98 -35.96 18.47 43.61
CA ASP A 98 -35.74 17.11 44.12
C ASP A 98 -34.80 17.08 45.34
N ASN A 99 -35.02 16.14 46.27
CA ASN A 99 -34.13 15.95 47.44
C ASN A 99 -33.00 14.96 47.14
N THR A 100 -32.30 15.19 46.04
CA THR A 100 -31.22 14.32 45.59
C THR A 100 -29.90 14.98 45.98
N SER A 101 -29.02 14.26 46.69
CA SER A 101 -27.70 14.78 47.05
C SER A 101 -26.91 15.14 45.78
N ASP A 102 -26.03 16.14 45.85
CA ASP A 102 -25.22 16.52 44.69
C ASP A 102 -24.32 15.35 44.24
N ALA A 103 -23.92 14.48 45.17
CA ALA A 103 -23.26 13.22 44.87
C ALA A 103 -24.14 12.29 44.01
N ALA A 104 -25.44 12.19 44.29
CA ALA A 104 -26.36 11.36 43.52
C ALA A 104 -26.82 11.99 42.19
N LYS A 105 -26.81 13.33 42.06
CA LYS A 105 -27.07 14.00 40.77
C LYS A 105 -25.98 13.72 39.74
N ASN A 106 -24.73 13.58 40.20
CA ASN A 106 -23.55 13.38 39.34
C ASN A 106 -22.94 11.97 39.47
N ALA A 107 -23.57 11.03 40.17
CA ALA A 107 -23.08 9.67 40.34
C ALA A 107 -23.24 8.84 39.07
N ALA A 108 -22.27 8.97 38.16
CA ALA A 108 -21.45 7.94 37.52
C ALA A 108 -22.05 6.55 37.16
N THR A 109 -23.35 6.41 36.89
CA THR A 109 -23.91 5.22 36.22
C THR A 109 -25.21 5.53 35.47
N ALA A 110 -25.36 6.76 34.99
CA ALA A 110 -26.50 7.12 34.16
C ALA A 110 -26.41 6.37 32.82
N THR A 111 -27.32 5.43 32.56
CA THR A 111 -27.56 4.93 31.20
C THR A 111 -28.12 6.08 30.38
N LEU A 112 -27.28 6.72 29.56
CA LEU A 112 -27.65 7.81 28.67
C LEU A 112 -28.49 7.29 27.50
N THR A 113 -29.78 7.07 27.72
CA THR A 113 -30.71 6.61 26.68
C THR A 113 -31.17 7.80 25.82
N ASN A 114 -31.08 7.66 24.49
CA ASN A 114 -31.51 8.69 23.51
C ASN A 114 -30.85 10.06 23.72
N LYS A 115 -29.56 10.09 24.08
CA LYS A 115 -28.76 11.32 24.16
C LYS A 115 -27.74 11.33 23.04
N THR A 116 -27.49 12.51 22.47
CA THR A 116 -26.32 12.76 21.62
C THR A 116 -25.13 12.99 22.55
N ILE A 117 -24.07 12.21 22.36
CA ILE A 117 -22.78 12.41 23.03
C ILE A 117 -21.85 13.02 22.00
N ASP A 118 -21.33 14.21 22.29
CA ASP A 118 -20.29 14.83 21.49
C ASP A 118 -18.93 14.32 21.96
N ALA A 119 -18.15 13.72 21.06
CA ALA A 119 -16.84 13.18 21.42
C ALA A 119 -15.76 14.27 21.54
N ASP A 120 -15.91 15.41 20.87
CA ASP A 120 -14.84 16.42 20.80
C ASP A 120 -14.60 17.11 22.15
N GLU A 121 -15.63 17.21 22.99
CA GLU A 121 -15.57 17.84 24.31
C GLU A 121 -15.52 16.83 25.48
N ASN A 122 -15.48 15.52 25.19
CA ASN A 122 -15.56 14.48 26.22
C ASN A 122 -14.39 13.48 26.16
N THR A 123 -13.91 13.07 27.33
CA THR A 123 -12.95 11.96 27.44
C THR A 123 -13.70 10.64 27.35
N ILE A 124 -13.38 9.83 26.34
CA ILE A 124 -13.96 8.50 26.14
C ILE A 124 -12.86 7.45 26.28
N GLU A 125 -12.98 6.57 27.27
CA GLU A 125 -12.00 5.54 27.61
C GLU A 125 -12.68 4.17 27.77
N ASN A 126 -11.88 3.09 27.67
CA ASN A 126 -12.33 1.70 27.85
C ASN A 126 -13.41 1.23 26.85
N ILE A 127 -13.30 1.64 25.58
CA ILE A 127 -14.14 1.11 24.51
C ILE A 127 -13.61 -0.25 24.06
N ASP A 128 -14.46 -1.28 24.12
CA ASP A 128 -14.27 -2.57 23.47
C ASP A 128 -15.08 -2.64 22.15
N THR A 129 -14.62 -3.42 21.19
CA THR A 129 -15.34 -3.71 19.93
C THR A 129 -16.79 -4.19 20.13
N THR A 130 -17.07 -4.87 21.24
CA THR A 130 -18.41 -5.35 21.62
C THR A 130 -19.37 -4.26 22.10
N ASN A 131 -18.87 -3.04 22.37
CA ASN A 131 -19.72 -1.91 22.77
C ASN A 131 -20.40 -1.22 21.60
N PHE A 132 -19.96 -1.48 20.37
CA PHE A 132 -20.61 -0.98 19.15
C PHE A 132 -21.78 -1.90 18.73
N ARG A 133 -22.74 -1.34 17.99
CA ARG A 133 -23.78 -2.15 17.34
C ARG A 133 -23.12 -3.12 16.35
N PRO A 134 -23.63 -4.37 16.18
CA PRO A 134 -23.00 -5.38 15.31
C PRO A 134 -22.62 -4.90 13.90
N ASP A 135 -23.38 -3.98 13.31
CA ASP A 135 -23.12 -3.54 11.92
C ASP A 135 -22.03 -2.46 11.79
N VAL A 136 -21.63 -1.81 12.90
CA VAL A 136 -20.67 -0.69 12.86
C VAL A 136 -19.24 -1.19 12.69
N VAL A 137 -18.91 -2.31 13.33
CA VAL A 137 -17.58 -2.92 13.21
C VAL A 137 -17.57 -3.83 11.98
N ASP A 138 -16.55 -3.66 11.14
CA ASP A 138 -16.30 -4.55 10.01
C ASP A 138 -15.13 -5.49 10.32
N ASP A 139 -15.46 -6.74 10.59
CA ASP A 139 -14.53 -7.83 10.79
C ASP A 139 -14.33 -8.68 9.53
N ASP A 140 -14.94 -8.30 8.39
CA ASP A 140 -14.76 -8.99 7.12
C ASP A 140 -13.31 -8.84 6.61
N PRO A 141 -12.56 -9.95 6.48
CA PRO A 141 -11.17 -9.92 6.00
C PRO A 141 -11.01 -9.44 4.55
N THR A 142 -12.09 -9.38 3.78
CA THR A 142 -12.09 -8.97 2.37
C THR A 142 -12.39 -7.48 2.17
N LEU A 143 -12.92 -6.80 3.19
CA LEU A 143 -13.43 -5.42 3.09
C LEU A 143 -14.28 -5.19 1.83
N ALA A 144 -15.05 -6.19 1.39
CA ALA A 144 -15.73 -6.19 0.09
C ALA A 144 -16.85 -5.14 -0.01
N ALA A 145 -17.40 -4.70 1.12
CA ALA A 145 -18.40 -3.65 1.16
C ALA A 145 -17.74 -2.27 1.20
N VAL A 146 -17.95 -1.45 0.16
CA VAL A 146 -17.61 -0.02 0.21
C VAL A 146 -18.64 0.67 1.10
N SER A 147 -18.25 1.03 2.32
CA SER A 147 -19.15 1.64 3.30
C SER A 147 -18.48 2.78 4.06
N ASP A 148 -19.11 3.95 4.03
CA ASP A 148 -18.70 5.12 4.83
C ASP A 148 -19.26 5.05 6.28
N SER A 149 -20.01 4.00 6.60
CA SER A 149 -20.72 3.86 7.89
C SER A 149 -20.14 2.78 8.81
N ARG A 150 -19.06 2.11 8.39
CA ARG A 150 -18.41 1.02 9.15
C ARG A 150 -16.95 1.35 9.47
N LEU A 151 -16.44 0.80 10.57
CA LEU A 151 -15.05 0.87 11.00
C LEU A 151 -14.39 -0.50 10.86
N PRO A 152 -13.32 -0.66 10.06
CA PRO A 152 -12.66 -1.94 9.92
C PRO A 152 -11.84 -2.29 11.17
N THR A 153 -11.89 -3.56 11.61
CA THR A 153 -11.04 -4.04 12.71
C THR A 153 -9.58 -4.10 12.29
N GLN A 154 -8.64 -4.08 13.25
CA GLN A 154 -7.23 -4.33 12.95
C GLN A 154 -7.04 -5.68 12.24
N GLY A 155 -7.80 -6.71 12.62
CA GLY A 155 -7.77 -8.03 11.98
C GLY A 155 -8.27 -8.00 10.53
N ALA A 156 -9.36 -7.29 10.25
CA ALA A 156 -9.88 -7.10 8.89
C ALA A 156 -8.93 -6.30 8.01
N VAL A 157 -8.37 -5.19 8.51
CA VAL A 157 -7.35 -4.41 7.79
C VAL A 157 -6.10 -5.25 7.58
N LYS A 158 -5.62 -5.94 8.63
CA LYS A 158 -4.45 -6.82 8.51
C LYS A 158 -4.72 -7.94 7.53
N SER A 159 -5.89 -8.56 7.50
CA SER A 159 -6.19 -9.62 6.54
C SER A 159 -6.41 -9.08 5.14
N TYR A 160 -7.02 -7.92 4.96
CA TYR A 160 -7.19 -7.28 3.66
C TYR A 160 -5.84 -6.84 3.10
N VAL A 161 -5.03 -6.16 3.92
CA VAL A 161 -3.64 -5.83 3.58
C VAL A 161 -2.86 -7.12 3.42
N ASP A 162 -2.99 -8.13 4.25
CA ASP A 162 -2.37 -9.45 4.05
C ASP A 162 -3.09 -10.27 2.98
N ASN A 163 -4.07 -9.79 2.25
CA ASN A 163 -4.57 -10.46 1.04
C ASN A 163 -4.10 -9.65 -0.17
N ALA A 164 -4.01 -8.32 -0.02
CA ALA A 164 -3.43 -7.38 -0.98
C ALA A 164 -1.88 -7.40 -1.00
N VAL A 165 -1.25 -7.83 0.10
CA VAL A 165 0.20 -7.86 0.40
C VAL A 165 0.60 -9.28 0.84
N GLY A 166 -0.24 -9.94 1.63
CA GLY A 166 -0.07 -11.31 2.16
C GLY A 166 -0.81 -12.41 1.36
N ALA A 167 -1.19 -12.09 0.11
CA ALA A 167 -0.74 -12.89 -1.02
C ALA A 167 0.81 -12.94 -1.13
N GLY A 168 1.59 -12.77 -0.06
CA GLY A 168 1.74 -13.87 0.89
C GLY A 168 2.99 -14.71 0.77
N GLY A 169 4.15 -14.07 0.63
CA GLY A 169 5.41 -14.62 1.16
C GLY A 169 6.03 -15.82 0.43
N GLY A 170 5.34 -16.40 -0.55
CA GLY A 170 5.97 -16.67 -1.83
C GLY A 170 5.37 -15.65 -2.79
N VAL A 171 6.18 -14.95 -3.56
CA VAL A 171 5.70 -14.41 -4.84
C VAL A 171 4.92 -15.56 -5.47
N LEU A 172 3.59 -15.47 -5.65
CA LEU A 172 2.91 -16.40 -6.55
C LEU A 172 3.68 -16.21 -7.84
N PRO A 173 4.55 -17.16 -8.26
CA PRO A 173 5.57 -16.84 -9.25
C PRO A 173 4.91 -16.36 -10.56
N PHE A 174 3.65 -16.75 -10.74
CA PHE A 174 2.79 -16.56 -11.88
C PHE A 174 1.89 -15.30 -11.82
N GLY A 175 2.03 -14.42 -10.82
CA GLY A 175 1.25 -13.17 -10.69
C GLY A 175 -0.07 -13.32 -9.92
N ASP A 176 -0.74 -12.19 -9.68
CA ASP A 176 -1.97 -12.08 -8.88
C ASP A 176 -3.27 -12.21 -9.71
N GLY A 177 -3.19 -12.11 -11.03
CA GLY A 177 -4.33 -12.30 -11.93
C GLY A 177 -5.28 -11.10 -12.02
N HIS A 178 -4.91 -9.91 -11.53
CA HIS A 178 -5.81 -8.76 -11.43
C HIS A 178 -6.29 -8.19 -12.78
N ASP A 179 -5.59 -8.47 -13.90
CA ASP A 179 -6.07 -8.13 -15.24
C ASP A 179 -7.19 -9.08 -15.75
N GLY A 180 -7.56 -10.10 -14.98
CA GLY A 180 -8.66 -11.02 -15.33
C GLY A 180 -8.33 -11.97 -16.50
N GLU A 181 -9.35 -12.55 -17.11
CA GLU A 181 -9.17 -13.40 -18.30
C GLU A 181 -9.08 -12.57 -19.58
N ALA A 182 -8.16 -12.93 -20.47
CA ALA A 182 -7.97 -12.24 -21.74
C ALA A 182 -7.88 -13.20 -22.94
N THR A 183 -8.45 -12.79 -24.07
CA THR A 183 -8.32 -13.46 -25.36
C THR A 183 -7.78 -12.49 -26.39
N ILE A 184 -6.62 -12.79 -26.96
CA ILE A 184 -5.96 -12.02 -28.01
C ILE A 184 -6.37 -12.59 -29.36
N SER A 185 -7.04 -11.75 -30.15
CA SER A 185 -7.38 -12.02 -31.54
C SER A 185 -6.70 -10.97 -32.43
N GLY A 186 -6.19 -11.40 -33.59
CA GLY A 186 -5.41 -10.52 -34.47
C GLY A 186 -4.07 -10.08 -33.85
N SER A 187 -3.57 -8.91 -34.24
CA SER A 187 -2.28 -8.38 -33.78
C SER A 187 -2.45 -7.36 -32.65
N VAL A 188 -1.88 -7.66 -31.48
CA VAL A 188 -1.90 -6.79 -30.29
C VAL A 188 -0.48 -6.54 -29.81
N THR A 189 -0.15 -5.31 -29.45
CA THR A 189 1.10 -4.95 -28.78
C THR A 189 0.79 -4.50 -27.36
N LEU A 190 1.47 -5.07 -26.36
CA LEU A 190 1.32 -4.61 -24.98
C LEU A 190 1.95 -3.22 -24.78
N THR A 191 1.37 -2.45 -23.86
CA THR A 191 1.85 -1.11 -23.47
C THR A 191 2.16 -1.00 -21.98
N GLU A 192 2.01 -2.09 -21.23
CA GLU A 192 2.27 -2.23 -19.80
C GLU A 192 2.42 -3.71 -19.44
N ASP A 193 2.95 -3.98 -18.24
CA ASP A 193 3.00 -5.34 -17.70
C ASP A 193 1.59 -5.88 -17.45
N LYS A 194 1.40 -7.18 -17.70
CA LYS A 194 0.09 -7.82 -17.57
C LYS A 194 0.12 -9.01 -16.62
N TYR A 195 -0.95 -9.14 -15.85
CA TYR A 195 -1.18 -10.10 -14.78
C TYR A 195 -2.53 -10.76 -14.96
N TYR A 196 -2.62 -11.67 -15.92
CA TYR A 196 -3.87 -12.34 -16.29
C TYR A 196 -4.20 -13.51 -15.36
N THR A 197 -5.49 -13.78 -15.19
CA THR A 197 -5.96 -15.05 -14.63
C THR A 197 -5.76 -16.18 -15.65
N ASN A 198 -6.27 -16.01 -16.87
CA ASN A 198 -6.02 -16.90 -18.01
C ASN A 198 -5.76 -16.04 -19.25
N LEU A 199 -4.85 -16.48 -20.12
CA LEU A 199 -4.54 -15.79 -21.37
C LEU A 199 -4.66 -16.77 -22.55
N ILE A 200 -5.48 -16.44 -23.53
CA ILE A 200 -5.60 -17.17 -24.80
C ILE A 200 -5.05 -16.30 -25.92
N VAL A 201 -4.12 -16.83 -26.71
CA VAL A 201 -3.68 -16.23 -27.98
C VAL A 201 -4.19 -17.12 -29.10
N GLU A 202 -5.14 -16.61 -29.88
CA GLU A 202 -5.83 -17.37 -30.91
C GLU A 202 -4.92 -17.78 -32.07
N ALA A 203 -5.34 -18.81 -32.83
CA ALA A 203 -4.61 -19.23 -34.01
C ALA A 203 -4.52 -18.08 -35.03
N GLY A 204 -3.31 -17.80 -35.52
CA GLY A 204 -3.04 -16.67 -36.43
C GLY A 204 -3.01 -15.30 -35.75
N ALA A 205 -3.25 -15.20 -34.43
CA ALA A 205 -3.06 -13.99 -33.67
C ALA A 205 -1.57 -13.75 -33.36
N VAL A 206 -1.20 -12.49 -33.18
CA VAL A 206 0.15 -12.06 -32.84
C VAL A 206 0.10 -11.18 -31.60
N LEU A 207 0.64 -11.67 -30.49
CA LEU A 207 0.87 -10.88 -29.29
C LEU A 207 2.32 -10.40 -29.28
N ASN A 208 2.54 -9.14 -29.61
CA ASN A 208 3.83 -8.49 -29.41
C ASN A 208 3.95 -8.04 -27.95
N THR A 209 4.94 -8.55 -27.21
CA THR A 209 5.10 -8.21 -25.80
C THR A 209 5.56 -6.76 -25.61
N GLY A 210 6.15 -6.13 -26.63
CA GLY A 210 6.64 -4.76 -26.55
C GLY A 210 7.71 -4.52 -25.48
N GLY A 211 8.34 -5.59 -24.98
CA GLY A 211 9.26 -5.52 -23.84
C GLY A 211 8.55 -5.38 -22.48
N TYR A 212 7.28 -5.78 -22.37
CA TYR A 212 6.55 -5.88 -21.12
C TYR A 212 6.47 -7.33 -20.62
N ARG A 213 6.28 -7.48 -19.30
CA ARG A 213 6.18 -8.76 -18.60
C ARG A 213 4.77 -9.32 -18.68
N ILE A 214 4.67 -10.63 -18.88
CA ILE A 214 3.39 -11.34 -18.83
C ILE A 214 3.43 -12.32 -17.65
N TYR A 215 2.50 -12.16 -16.74
CA TYR A 215 2.19 -13.06 -15.64
C TYR A 215 0.81 -13.69 -15.89
N VAL A 216 0.69 -15.01 -15.70
CA VAL A 216 -0.58 -15.73 -15.84
C VAL A 216 -0.78 -16.69 -14.68
N SER A 217 -1.64 -16.35 -13.73
CA SER A 217 -1.84 -17.14 -12.50
C SER A 217 -2.45 -18.52 -12.78
N GLY A 218 -3.24 -18.64 -13.85
CA GLY A 218 -3.80 -19.87 -14.39
C GLY A 218 -3.07 -20.37 -15.64
N THR A 219 -3.80 -20.45 -16.76
CA THR A 219 -3.30 -21.06 -18.01
C THR A 219 -3.05 -20.03 -19.10
N LEU A 220 -1.84 -20.05 -19.66
CA LEU A 220 -1.52 -19.45 -20.95
C LEU A 220 -1.76 -20.48 -22.06
N THR A 221 -2.75 -20.25 -22.92
CA THR A 221 -2.98 -21.04 -24.15
C THR A 221 -2.52 -20.25 -25.36
N ASN A 222 -1.37 -20.60 -25.92
CA ASN A 222 -0.85 -19.98 -27.14
C ASN A 222 -1.09 -20.87 -28.36
N ASN A 223 -2.03 -20.48 -29.22
CA ASN A 223 -2.25 -21.08 -30.54
C ASN A 223 -1.68 -20.21 -31.68
N GLY A 224 -1.22 -18.99 -31.39
CA GLY A 224 -0.69 -18.02 -32.33
C GLY A 224 0.81 -17.78 -32.14
N THR A 225 1.22 -16.51 -32.25
CA THR A 225 2.61 -16.09 -32.05
C THR A 225 2.72 -15.07 -30.92
N ILE A 226 3.53 -15.36 -29.90
CA ILE A 226 3.95 -14.38 -28.89
C ILE A 226 5.38 -13.96 -29.22
N ARG A 227 5.64 -12.67 -29.40
CA ARG A 227 6.96 -12.23 -29.90
C ARG A 227 7.47 -10.90 -29.37
N ASN A 228 8.77 -10.68 -29.51
CA ASN A 228 9.42 -9.37 -29.44
C ASN A 228 10.66 -9.35 -30.35
N ASN A 229 10.44 -9.32 -31.67
CA ASN A 229 11.49 -9.44 -32.68
C ASN A 229 12.10 -8.07 -33.04
N GLY A 230 13.35 -8.09 -33.47
CA GLY A 230 14.02 -6.93 -34.07
C GLY A 230 13.48 -6.62 -35.47
N GLY A 231 13.62 -5.36 -35.89
CA GLY A 231 13.24 -4.88 -37.21
C GLY A 231 14.31 -5.19 -38.27
N PRO A 232 13.92 -5.37 -39.54
CA PRO A 232 14.86 -5.60 -40.63
C PRO A 232 15.67 -4.33 -40.94
N GLY A 233 16.89 -4.52 -41.40
CA GLY A 233 17.74 -3.46 -41.94
C GLY A 233 17.25 -2.96 -43.29
N GLY A 234 17.46 -1.68 -43.54
CA GLY A 234 17.16 -1.01 -44.79
C GLY A 234 18.09 -1.48 -45.91
N VAL A 235 17.53 -1.62 -47.11
CA VAL A 235 18.32 -1.92 -48.32
C VAL A 235 19.17 -0.71 -48.68
N GLY A 236 20.44 -0.93 -49.00
CA GLY A 236 21.34 0.08 -49.54
C GLY A 236 20.85 0.55 -50.91
N GLY A 237 20.86 1.85 -51.13
CA GLY A 237 20.45 2.43 -52.41
C GLY A 237 21.40 2.06 -53.53
N ASP A 238 20.83 1.77 -54.70
CA ASP A 238 21.61 1.71 -55.94
C ASP A 238 22.20 3.08 -56.25
N ALA A 239 23.33 3.12 -56.96
CA ALA A 239 23.89 4.38 -57.44
C ALA A 239 22.93 5.08 -58.42
N PRO A 240 22.39 6.27 -58.10
CA PRO A 240 21.39 6.93 -58.95
C PRO A 240 21.97 7.55 -60.23
N SER A 241 23.28 7.80 -60.26
CA SER A 241 24.01 8.27 -61.44
C SER A 241 25.48 7.92 -61.32
N SER A 242 26.25 8.01 -62.40
CA SER A 242 27.70 7.77 -62.42
C SER A 242 28.50 8.74 -61.54
N THR A 243 27.86 9.78 -61.01
CA THR A 243 28.49 10.83 -60.18
C THR A 243 28.13 10.77 -58.70
N THR A 244 27.06 10.05 -58.36
CA THR A 244 26.50 10.03 -56.99
C THR A 244 26.41 8.58 -56.54
N GLY A 245 27.10 8.24 -55.46
CA GLY A 245 27.02 6.92 -54.86
C GLY A 245 25.65 6.65 -54.25
N GLY A 246 25.31 5.38 -54.13
CA GLY A 246 24.09 4.94 -53.47
C GLY A 246 24.07 5.31 -51.98
N ALA A 247 22.89 5.64 -51.45
CA ALA A 247 22.75 5.91 -50.03
C ALA A 247 22.86 4.61 -49.21
N GLY A 248 23.49 4.65 -48.05
CA GLY A 248 23.47 3.54 -47.10
C GLY A 248 22.05 3.24 -46.62
N GLY A 249 21.74 1.96 -46.42
CA GLY A 249 20.48 1.54 -45.82
C GLY A 249 20.48 1.80 -44.31
N SER A 250 19.38 2.31 -43.76
CA SER A 250 19.26 2.50 -42.31
C SER A 250 19.31 1.18 -41.56
N GLY A 251 19.92 1.16 -40.38
CA GLY A 251 19.84 0.05 -39.45
C GLY A 251 18.41 -0.27 -39.05
N GLY A 252 18.11 -1.55 -38.91
CA GLY A 252 16.84 -2.03 -38.40
C GLY A 252 16.72 -1.66 -36.93
N GLY A 253 15.56 -1.13 -36.55
CA GLY A 253 15.28 -0.82 -35.15
C GLY A 253 15.32 -2.09 -34.30
N GLY A 254 15.95 -2.02 -33.14
CA GLY A 254 15.89 -3.06 -32.13
C GLY A 254 14.44 -3.31 -31.70
N ALA A 255 14.17 -4.50 -31.17
CA ALA A 255 12.87 -4.81 -30.59
C ALA A 255 12.51 -3.81 -29.47
N ALA A 256 11.22 -3.51 -29.30
CA ALA A 256 10.77 -2.51 -28.34
C ALA A 256 11.15 -2.86 -26.89
N GLY A 257 11.48 -1.83 -26.11
CA GLY A 257 11.70 -1.90 -24.66
C GLY A 257 10.57 -1.20 -23.91
N GLY A 258 9.91 -1.95 -23.04
CA GLY A 258 8.84 -1.48 -22.16
C GLY A 258 9.36 -1.31 -20.75
N THR A 259 8.91 -2.16 -19.84
CA THR A 259 9.51 -2.31 -18.49
C THR A 259 10.82 -3.11 -18.52
N LEU A 260 11.09 -3.81 -19.61
CA LEU A 260 12.34 -4.51 -19.91
C LEU A 260 13.15 -3.73 -20.96
N ALA A 261 14.46 -3.98 -21.01
CA ALA A 261 15.37 -3.32 -21.95
C ALA A 261 15.00 -3.61 -23.41
N ALA A 262 15.18 -2.58 -24.26
CA ALA A 262 15.01 -2.69 -25.71
C ALA A 262 16.12 -3.54 -26.35
N GLY A 263 15.83 -4.07 -27.53
CA GLY A 263 16.85 -4.57 -28.45
C GLY A 263 17.77 -3.43 -28.90
N SER A 264 18.99 -3.78 -29.27
CA SER A 264 19.92 -2.84 -29.89
C SER A 264 19.57 -2.64 -31.37
N ASP A 265 19.67 -1.39 -31.83
CA ASP A 265 19.56 -1.07 -33.25
C ASP A 265 20.72 -1.66 -34.05
N GLY A 266 20.47 -1.98 -35.32
CA GLY A 266 21.51 -2.30 -36.28
C GLY A 266 22.30 -1.06 -36.70
N GLY A 267 23.55 -1.24 -37.12
CA GLY A 267 24.33 -0.17 -37.75
C GLY A 267 23.79 0.19 -39.14
N ASP A 268 23.81 1.47 -39.47
CA ASP A 268 23.55 1.98 -40.82
C ASP A 268 24.59 1.48 -41.82
N GLY A 269 24.18 1.30 -43.07
CA GLY A 269 25.09 1.01 -44.16
C GLY A 269 25.89 2.26 -44.57
N GLY A 270 27.08 2.04 -45.14
CA GLY A 270 27.92 3.11 -45.66
C GLY A 270 27.44 3.60 -47.03
N ASN A 271 27.52 4.90 -47.29
CA ASN A 271 27.22 5.44 -48.63
C ASN A 271 28.25 4.97 -49.67
N GLY A 272 27.81 4.73 -50.91
CA GLY A 272 28.71 4.45 -52.02
C GLY A 272 29.59 5.65 -52.39
N GLY A 273 30.74 5.39 -53.00
CA GLY A 273 31.65 6.41 -53.52
C GLY A 273 31.12 7.06 -54.81
N GLY A 274 31.18 8.41 -54.89
CA GLY A 274 30.78 9.22 -56.06
C GLY A 274 31.97 9.84 -56.83
N THR A 275 31.73 10.89 -57.61
CA THR A 275 32.77 11.48 -58.49
C THR A 275 33.52 12.66 -57.88
N ALA A 276 34.74 12.38 -57.44
CA ALA A 276 35.92 13.24 -57.58
C ALA A 276 37.16 12.34 -57.45
N THR A 277 37.73 11.86 -58.56
CA THR A 277 38.96 11.04 -58.63
C THR A 277 39.10 10.02 -57.50
N SER A 278 38.62 8.78 -57.68
CA SER A 278 38.79 7.69 -56.69
C SER A 278 38.19 8.01 -55.32
N VAL A 279 36.89 7.72 -55.15
CA VAL A 279 36.21 7.93 -53.88
C VAL A 279 35.89 6.59 -53.26
N ASN A 280 36.41 6.37 -52.06
CA ASN A 280 36.11 5.17 -51.29
C ASN A 280 34.63 5.15 -50.90
N GLY A 281 34.06 3.95 -50.83
CA GLY A 281 32.79 3.77 -50.15
C GLY A 281 32.92 4.13 -48.67
N GLY A 282 31.86 4.66 -48.09
CA GLY A 282 31.73 4.87 -46.65
C GLY A 282 31.74 3.52 -45.93
N ALA A 283 32.32 3.49 -44.74
CA ALA A 283 32.21 2.32 -43.87
C ALA A 283 30.76 2.19 -43.36
N GLY A 284 30.31 0.96 -43.12
CA GLY A 284 29.10 0.73 -42.34
C GLY A 284 29.32 1.11 -40.87
N ASP A 285 28.26 1.53 -40.20
CA ASP A 285 28.32 1.85 -38.79
C ASP A 285 28.46 0.57 -37.94
N ASN A 286 29.20 0.69 -36.85
CA ASN A 286 29.38 -0.41 -35.91
C ASN A 286 28.08 -0.69 -35.15
N GLY A 287 27.88 -1.96 -34.78
CA GLY A 287 26.79 -2.35 -33.89
C GLY A 287 26.94 -1.76 -32.49
N VAL A 288 25.81 -1.41 -31.87
CA VAL A 288 25.76 -0.87 -30.51
C VAL A 288 26.16 -1.95 -29.50
N ALA A 289 27.08 -1.63 -28.60
CA ALA A 289 27.46 -2.53 -27.51
C ALA A 289 26.36 -2.63 -26.44
N ALA A 290 26.16 -3.83 -25.89
CA ALA A 290 25.19 -4.07 -24.82
C ALA A 290 25.94 -4.41 -23.51
N ASN A 291 25.82 -3.52 -22.52
CA ASN A 291 26.41 -3.70 -21.20
C ASN A 291 25.50 -3.16 -20.09
N PRO A 292 25.09 -4.01 -19.12
CA PRO A 292 25.26 -5.47 -19.08
C PRO A 292 24.24 -6.21 -19.97
N SER A 293 24.57 -7.44 -20.39
CA SER A 293 23.79 -8.19 -21.38
C SER A 293 23.55 -9.65 -20.97
N LEU A 294 22.31 -10.12 -21.18
CA LEU A 294 21.95 -11.55 -21.15
C LEU A 294 21.92 -12.19 -22.53
N GLY A 295 21.93 -11.40 -23.59
CA GLY A 295 22.02 -11.89 -24.95
C GLY A 295 23.45 -12.12 -25.39
N VAL A 296 23.67 -11.99 -26.69
CA VAL A 296 24.93 -12.31 -27.36
C VAL A 296 25.45 -11.09 -28.12
N SER A 297 26.73 -11.11 -28.48
CA SER A 297 27.31 -10.07 -29.34
C SER A 297 26.62 -10.06 -30.70
N GLY A 298 26.66 -8.91 -31.37
CA GLY A 298 26.29 -8.80 -32.78
C GLY A 298 27.31 -9.48 -33.68
N VAL A 299 27.16 -9.26 -34.98
CA VAL A 299 28.13 -9.69 -36.00
C VAL A 299 28.49 -8.51 -36.91
N ALA A 300 29.57 -8.65 -37.67
CA ALA A 300 29.97 -7.63 -38.63
C ALA A 300 29.13 -7.71 -39.92
N GLY A 301 28.96 -6.57 -40.59
CA GLY A 301 28.37 -6.51 -41.93
C GLY A 301 29.31 -7.04 -43.01
N GLY A 302 28.88 -6.96 -44.26
CA GLY A 302 29.71 -7.21 -45.44
C GLY A 302 30.47 -5.95 -45.86
N ALA A 303 31.71 -6.11 -46.35
CA ALA A 303 32.44 -5.00 -46.95
C ALA A 303 31.87 -4.66 -48.33
N GLY A 304 31.97 -3.38 -48.70
CA GLY A 304 31.74 -3.00 -50.10
C GLY A 304 32.95 -3.39 -50.96
N GLN A 305 32.76 -3.52 -52.27
CA GLN A 305 33.87 -3.75 -53.19
C GLN A 305 34.46 -2.45 -53.73
N GLY A 306 35.75 -2.49 -54.06
CA GLY A 306 36.41 -1.41 -54.77
C GLY A 306 36.19 -1.47 -56.27
N SER A 307 36.67 -0.44 -56.96
CA SER A 307 36.76 -0.42 -58.43
C SER A 307 38.13 -0.95 -58.90
N ALA A 308 38.18 -1.90 -59.84
CA ALA A 308 39.44 -2.54 -60.27
C ALA A 308 40.32 -1.65 -61.17
N SER A 309 39.89 -0.44 -61.54
CA SER A 309 40.64 0.41 -62.46
C SER A 309 41.78 1.16 -61.75
N GLY A 310 42.92 0.50 -61.55
CA GLY A 310 44.29 1.07 -61.45
C GLY A 310 44.55 2.28 -60.55
N GLY A 311 43.67 2.54 -59.59
CA GLY A 311 43.59 3.80 -58.84
C GLY A 311 42.16 4.15 -58.44
N GLY A 312 41.21 3.22 -58.54
CA GLY A 312 39.81 3.42 -58.17
C GLY A 312 39.55 3.40 -56.68
N GLY A 313 38.41 3.93 -56.26
CA GLY A 313 38.05 3.99 -54.84
C GLY A 313 37.95 2.59 -54.25
N SER A 314 38.48 2.41 -53.04
CA SER A 314 38.30 1.19 -52.26
C SER A 314 36.84 1.05 -51.84
N GLY A 315 36.39 -0.19 -51.65
CA GLY A 315 35.14 -0.42 -50.95
C GLY A 315 35.22 0.02 -49.49
N GLY A 316 34.07 0.40 -48.93
CA GLY A 316 33.92 0.71 -47.53
C GLY A 316 34.07 -0.54 -46.68
N ALA A 317 34.70 -0.38 -45.51
CA ALA A 317 34.78 -1.46 -44.53
C ALA A 317 33.38 -1.81 -44.00
N ALA A 318 33.18 -3.08 -43.65
CA ALA A 318 32.04 -3.50 -42.86
C ALA A 318 32.02 -2.81 -41.50
N GLY A 319 30.83 -2.50 -41.00
CA GLY A 319 30.63 -2.15 -39.60
C GLY A 319 30.99 -3.32 -38.70
N ALA A 320 31.71 -3.05 -37.62
CA ALA A 320 32.09 -4.06 -36.65
C ALA A 320 30.90 -4.49 -35.78
N ALA A 321 30.98 -5.70 -35.23
CA ALA A 321 30.00 -6.21 -34.27
C ALA A 321 29.96 -5.38 -32.98
N GLY A 322 28.75 -5.13 -32.47
CA GLY A 322 28.58 -4.67 -31.09
C GLY A 322 28.92 -5.79 -30.10
N THR A 323 29.63 -5.46 -29.03
CA THR A 323 30.01 -6.42 -28.00
C THR A 323 28.92 -6.51 -26.92
N ALA A 324 28.49 -7.73 -26.59
CA ALA A 324 27.69 -8.00 -25.41
C ALA A 324 28.64 -8.34 -24.25
N THR A 325 28.59 -7.61 -23.15
CA THR A 325 29.31 -7.97 -21.93
C THR A 325 28.42 -8.89 -21.08
N PRO A 326 28.75 -10.19 -20.98
CA PRO A 326 27.86 -11.14 -20.32
C PRO A 326 27.71 -10.81 -18.84
N GLU A 327 26.47 -10.88 -18.36
CA GLU A 327 26.17 -10.86 -16.94
C GLU A 327 25.27 -12.05 -16.58
N THR A 328 25.31 -12.50 -15.34
CA THR A 328 24.41 -13.53 -14.84
C THR A 328 23.09 -12.89 -14.38
N LEU A 329 21.98 -13.53 -14.74
CA LEU A 329 20.67 -13.20 -14.21
C LEU A 329 20.68 -13.48 -12.70
N SER A 330 20.39 -12.47 -11.87
CA SER A 330 20.24 -12.69 -10.43
C SER A 330 18.92 -13.38 -10.14
N LEU A 331 19.03 -14.64 -9.75
CA LEU A 331 17.90 -15.44 -9.30
C LEU A 331 18.07 -15.66 -7.79
N SER A 332 17.78 -14.63 -6.98
CA SER A 332 18.03 -14.66 -5.54
C SER A 332 16.81 -15.13 -4.75
N LYS A 333 17.05 -15.99 -3.76
CA LYS A 333 16.16 -16.09 -2.59
C LYS A 333 16.22 -14.73 -1.88
N GLY A 334 15.09 -14.22 -1.37
CA GLY A 334 14.97 -12.87 -0.80
C GLY A 334 15.85 -12.54 0.43
N ASP A 335 16.84 -13.37 0.74
CA ASP A 335 17.75 -13.35 1.89
C ASP A 335 19.22 -13.04 1.52
N GLY A 336 19.53 -12.75 0.25
CA GLY A 336 20.83 -12.19 -0.14
C GLY A 336 21.92 -13.21 -0.48
N ASP A 337 21.60 -14.51 -0.54
CA ASP A 337 22.51 -15.53 -1.03
C ASP A 337 22.41 -15.64 -2.58
N SER A 338 23.38 -15.06 -3.26
CA SER A 338 23.56 -15.14 -4.71
C SER A 338 24.38 -16.38 -5.09
N GLU A 339 23.78 -17.57 -5.10
CA GLU A 339 24.41 -18.77 -5.65
C GLU A 339 23.56 -19.37 -6.78
N VAL A 340 24.02 -19.18 -8.01
CA VAL A 340 23.48 -19.82 -9.21
C VAL A 340 23.94 -21.27 -9.24
N VAL A 341 23.08 -22.19 -8.78
CA VAL A 341 23.20 -23.61 -9.16
C VAL A 341 22.52 -23.79 -10.51
N ALA A 342 23.28 -23.59 -11.58
CA ALA A 342 22.97 -24.15 -12.89
C ALA A 342 23.18 -25.67 -12.82
N ALA A 343 22.24 -26.39 -12.25
CA ALA A 343 22.15 -27.84 -12.38
C ALA A 343 20.69 -28.26 -12.42
N ASN A 344 20.42 -29.31 -13.20
CA ASN A 344 19.11 -29.94 -13.41
C ASN A 344 18.57 -30.60 -12.12
N THR A 345 18.39 -29.84 -11.03
CA THR A 345 17.82 -30.33 -9.78
C THR A 345 16.60 -29.49 -9.40
N PRO A 346 15.43 -30.13 -9.20
CA PRO A 346 14.21 -29.45 -8.79
C PRO A 346 14.29 -29.05 -7.31
N GLU A 347 14.55 -27.78 -7.01
CA GLU A 347 14.48 -27.24 -5.65
C GLU A 347 13.54 -26.03 -5.53
N ASP A 348 13.05 -25.87 -4.30
CA ASP A 348 11.79 -25.22 -3.90
C ASP A 348 11.63 -23.75 -4.27
N TRP A 349 10.45 -23.45 -4.84
CA TRP A 349 10.05 -22.16 -5.42
C TRP A 349 9.54 -21.12 -4.44
N ALA A 350 9.37 -21.46 -3.16
CA ALA A 350 8.70 -20.60 -2.18
C ALA A 350 9.42 -19.27 -1.90
N ALA A 351 10.67 -19.08 -2.34
CA ALA A 351 11.50 -17.92 -2.01
C ALA A 351 12.01 -17.11 -3.23
N PHE A 352 11.61 -17.43 -4.46
CA PHE A 352 12.23 -16.88 -5.68
C PHE A 352 11.62 -15.53 -6.10
N LEU A 353 12.42 -14.45 -6.05
CA LEU A 353 12.13 -13.21 -6.77
C LEU A 353 12.88 -13.25 -8.11
N PHE A 354 12.14 -13.27 -9.22
CA PHE A 354 12.73 -13.12 -10.55
C PHE A 354 13.06 -11.64 -10.81
N ASN A 355 14.19 -11.16 -10.28
CA ASN A 355 14.69 -9.84 -10.61
C ASN A 355 15.44 -9.90 -11.94
N PHE A 356 14.96 -9.20 -12.97
CA PHE A 356 15.71 -9.01 -14.22
C PHE A 356 16.77 -7.92 -14.07
N LEU A 357 17.58 -8.06 -13.02
CA LEU A 357 18.68 -7.19 -12.69
C LEU A 357 19.97 -7.99 -12.75
N GLY A 358 21.02 -7.33 -13.21
CA GLY A 358 22.36 -7.88 -13.20
C GLY A 358 22.80 -8.29 -11.80
N ALA A 359 23.25 -9.54 -11.64
CA ALA A 359 23.68 -10.05 -10.33
C ALA A 359 24.90 -9.30 -9.75
N THR A 360 25.68 -8.63 -10.60
CA THR A 360 26.86 -7.86 -10.21
C THR A 360 26.59 -6.35 -10.30
N SER A 361 25.86 -5.91 -11.32
CA SER A 361 25.65 -4.49 -11.63
C SER A 361 24.41 -3.88 -10.96
N GLY A 362 23.40 -4.70 -10.65
CA GLY A 362 22.07 -4.23 -10.23
C GLY A 362 21.32 -3.45 -11.31
N ALA A 363 21.80 -3.42 -12.56
CA ALA A 363 21.20 -2.69 -13.67
C ALA A 363 20.21 -3.57 -14.48
N SER A 364 19.35 -2.93 -15.27
CA SER A 364 18.50 -3.64 -16.24
C SER A 364 19.37 -4.34 -17.28
N LEU A 365 19.12 -5.63 -17.51
CA LEU A 365 19.90 -6.45 -18.43
C LEU A 365 19.44 -6.23 -19.87
N SER A 366 20.35 -5.83 -20.74
CA SER A 366 20.06 -5.74 -22.18
C SER A 366 19.89 -7.14 -22.79
N PRO A 367 19.11 -7.29 -23.87
CA PRO A 367 19.05 -8.51 -24.67
C PRO A 367 20.37 -8.66 -25.45
N SER A 368 20.38 -8.65 -26.78
CA SER A 368 21.61 -8.79 -27.56
C SER A 368 22.18 -7.45 -28.01
N ALA A 369 23.48 -7.43 -28.28
CA ALA A 369 24.16 -6.27 -28.88
C ALA A 369 23.78 -6.12 -30.36
N GLY A 370 23.96 -4.91 -30.89
CA GLY A 370 23.66 -4.59 -32.28
C GLY A 370 24.69 -5.19 -33.24
N SER A 371 24.28 -5.43 -34.47
CA SER A 371 25.15 -5.87 -35.57
C SER A 371 25.60 -4.69 -36.43
N GLY A 372 26.73 -4.83 -37.13
CA GLY A 372 27.32 -3.75 -37.95
C GLY A 372 26.74 -3.67 -39.36
N GLY A 373 26.60 -2.47 -39.90
CA GLY A 373 26.10 -2.22 -41.25
C GLY A 373 27.08 -2.63 -42.35
N GLY A 374 26.60 -2.75 -43.58
CA GLY A 374 27.41 -3.05 -44.76
C GLY A 374 28.21 -1.83 -45.22
N GLY A 375 29.41 -2.04 -45.77
CA GLY A 375 30.21 -0.97 -46.37
C GLY A 375 29.70 -0.54 -47.74
N GLY A 376 29.82 0.74 -48.10
CA GLY A 376 29.48 1.22 -49.44
C GLY A 376 30.49 0.76 -50.50
N GLY A 377 30.07 0.64 -51.75
CA GLY A 377 30.96 0.34 -52.86
C GLY A 377 31.84 1.53 -53.26
N GLY A 378 33.03 1.26 -53.80
CA GLY A 378 33.95 2.28 -54.30
C GLY A 378 33.54 2.86 -55.65
N GLY A 379 33.82 4.14 -55.87
CA GLY A 379 33.53 4.86 -57.11
C GLY A 379 34.78 5.36 -57.83
N VAL A 380 34.65 5.63 -59.12
CA VAL A 380 35.68 6.20 -60.00
C VAL A 380 35.09 7.21 -60.97
N THR A 381 35.91 7.77 -61.86
CA THR A 381 35.39 8.59 -62.96
C THR A 381 34.42 7.76 -63.80
N ASP A 382 33.19 8.26 -63.99
CA ASP A 382 32.15 7.64 -64.81
C ASP A 382 31.62 6.29 -64.26
N ALA A 383 31.81 6.05 -62.95
CA ALA A 383 31.14 4.97 -62.23
C ALA A 383 30.99 5.28 -60.73
N ALA A 384 29.82 5.00 -60.18
CA ALA A 384 29.51 5.22 -58.77
C ALA A 384 29.22 3.90 -58.07
N GLY A 385 29.65 3.81 -56.80
CA GLY A 385 29.43 2.62 -55.99
C GLY A 385 28.02 2.58 -55.39
N GLY A 386 27.51 1.36 -55.16
CA GLY A 386 26.25 1.17 -54.45
C GLY A 386 26.37 1.43 -52.94
N GLY A 387 25.27 1.78 -52.28
CA GLY A 387 25.24 1.95 -50.82
C GLY A 387 25.27 0.61 -50.10
N GLY A 388 25.88 0.52 -48.93
CA GLY A 388 25.84 -0.67 -48.08
C GLY A 388 24.44 -0.87 -47.47
N GLY A 389 24.07 -2.12 -47.19
CA GLY A 389 22.83 -2.45 -46.51
C GLY A 389 22.90 -2.18 -45.00
N GLY A 390 21.80 -1.74 -44.39
CA GLY A 390 21.71 -1.57 -42.94
C GLY A 390 21.62 -2.92 -42.22
N ALA A 391 22.18 -3.05 -41.03
CA ALA A 391 22.08 -4.27 -40.25
C ALA A 391 20.68 -4.46 -39.66
N GLY A 392 20.26 -5.70 -39.43
CA GLY A 392 19.02 -5.98 -38.70
C GLY A 392 19.14 -5.65 -37.21
N GLY A 393 18.05 -5.17 -36.61
CA GLY A 393 17.96 -4.90 -35.18
C GLY A 393 17.91 -6.20 -34.37
N SER A 394 18.41 -6.18 -33.13
CA SER A 394 18.40 -7.37 -32.28
C SER A 394 16.99 -7.70 -31.79
N GLY A 395 16.74 -8.98 -31.52
CA GLY A 395 15.55 -9.42 -30.77
C GLY A 395 15.53 -8.83 -29.36
N GLY A 396 14.34 -8.67 -28.80
CA GLY A 396 14.10 -8.10 -27.48
C GLY A 396 13.97 -9.14 -26.39
N VAL A 397 13.37 -8.75 -25.28
CA VAL A 397 13.04 -9.67 -24.19
C VAL A 397 11.59 -10.13 -24.32
N VAL A 398 11.37 -11.44 -24.29
CA VAL A 398 10.05 -12.06 -24.06
C VAL A 398 10.05 -12.68 -22.67
N TRP A 399 9.24 -12.13 -21.77
CA TRP A 399 9.16 -12.55 -20.38
C TRP A 399 7.77 -13.08 -20.07
N ILE A 400 7.68 -14.38 -19.79
CA ILE A 400 6.42 -15.05 -19.50
C ILE A 400 6.60 -15.89 -18.24
N ILE A 401 5.77 -15.63 -17.23
CA ILE A 401 5.65 -16.49 -16.06
C ILE A 401 4.19 -16.93 -15.91
N ALA A 402 3.94 -18.22 -16.09
CA ALA A 402 2.57 -18.75 -16.12
C ALA A 402 2.50 -20.09 -15.40
N ASN A 403 1.44 -20.35 -14.63
CA ASN A 403 1.33 -21.62 -13.90
C ASN A 403 1.29 -22.82 -14.87
N SER A 404 0.44 -22.74 -15.89
CA SER A 404 0.41 -23.70 -17.00
C SER A 404 0.57 -23.00 -18.35
N VAL A 405 1.41 -23.56 -19.21
CA VAL A 405 1.62 -23.09 -20.58
C VAL A 405 1.20 -24.19 -21.56
N VAL A 406 0.13 -23.95 -22.29
CA VAL A 406 -0.26 -24.76 -23.45
C VAL A 406 0.23 -24.03 -24.70
N ASN A 407 1.46 -24.32 -25.13
CA ASN A 407 2.03 -23.72 -26.33
C ASN A 407 1.81 -24.64 -27.54
N ASN A 408 0.81 -24.33 -28.36
CA ASN A 408 0.56 -24.97 -29.66
C ASN A 408 1.11 -24.14 -30.83
N GLY A 409 1.47 -22.88 -30.58
CA GLY A 409 2.00 -21.93 -31.55
C GLY A 409 3.51 -21.67 -31.38
N ILE A 410 3.90 -20.41 -31.56
CA ILE A 410 5.30 -19.94 -31.53
C ILE A 410 5.47 -18.90 -30.42
N ILE A 411 6.55 -19.02 -29.65
CA ILE A 411 7.07 -17.97 -28.77
C ILE A 411 8.44 -17.57 -29.29
N GLU A 412 8.66 -16.31 -29.66
CA GLU A 412 9.90 -15.91 -30.31
C GLU A 412 10.48 -14.53 -29.97
N ALA A 413 11.79 -14.43 -30.04
CA ALA A 413 12.54 -13.17 -29.90
C ALA A 413 13.64 -13.14 -30.96
N ASN A 414 13.27 -13.14 -32.24
CA ASN A 414 14.24 -13.24 -33.34
C ASN A 414 14.90 -11.88 -33.62
N GLY A 415 16.13 -11.91 -34.13
CA GLY A 415 16.74 -10.74 -34.75
C GLY A 415 16.10 -10.43 -36.10
N GLY A 416 16.20 -9.17 -36.52
CA GLY A 416 15.78 -8.75 -37.85
C GLY A 416 16.80 -9.12 -38.92
N ASP A 417 16.36 -9.30 -40.16
CA ASP A 417 17.25 -9.58 -41.29
C ASP A 417 18.06 -8.33 -41.67
N GLY A 418 19.28 -8.51 -42.15
CA GLY A 418 20.10 -7.45 -42.72
C GLY A 418 19.58 -7.01 -44.09
N GLY A 419 19.73 -5.73 -44.38
CA GLY A 419 19.40 -5.17 -45.69
C GLY A 419 20.43 -5.56 -46.74
N ASN A 420 19.98 -5.77 -47.98
CA ASN A 420 20.89 -6.01 -49.10
C ASN A 420 21.70 -4.74 -49.43
N GLY A 421 22.91 -4.90 -49.94
CA GLY A 421 23.67 -3.80 -50.53
C GLY A 421 23.08 -3.35 -51.86
N GLY A 422 23.30 -2.08 -52.20
CA GLY A 422 22.90 -1.46 -53.45
C GLY A 422 23.85 -1.79 -54.60
N ALA A 423 23.32 -1.79 -55.81
CA ALA A 423 24.07 -2.00 -57.03
C ALA A 423 24.87 -0.74 -57.43
N ALA A 424 26.03 -0.96 -58.04
CA ALA A 424 26.82 0.07 -58.68
C ALA A 424 26.23 0.50 -60.03
N LEU A 425 26.64 1.67 -60.53
CA LEU A 425 26.30 2.15 -61.87
C LEU A 425 27.57 2.53 -62.65
N SER A 426 27.56 2.25 -63.95
CA SER A 426 28.63 2.63 -64.91
C SER A 426 28.02 3.29 -66.14
N ASP A 427 28.63 4.39 -66.61
CA ASP A 427 28.26 5.10 -67.85
C ASP A 427 29.45 5.31 -68.80
N GLY A 428 30.41 4.39 -68.88
CA GLY A 428 31.55 4.64 -69.77
C GLY A 428 32.57 3.52 -69.94
N GLY A 429 32.27 2.29 -69.51
CA GLY A 429 33.26 1.21 -69.46
C GLY A 429 34.17 1.27 -68.22
N SER A 430 33.90 2.20 -67.30
CA SER A 430 34.44 2.22 -65.94
C SER A 430 33.70 1.22 -65.05
N ASN A 431 34.36 0.83 -63.96
CA ASN A 431 33.86 -0.19 -63.07
C ASN A 431 33.53 0.40 -61.70
N GLY A 432 32.33 0.16 -61.20
CA GLY A 432 31.85 0.61 -59.89
C GLY A 432 31.66 -0.57 -58.96
N GLY A 433 32.03 -0.42 -57.69
CA GLY A 433 31.90 -1.49 -56.69
C GLY A 433 30.50 -1.60 -56.12
N GLY A 434 30.03 -2.83 -55.91
CA GLY A 434 28.76 -3.09 -55.21
C GLY A 434 28.86 -2.78 -53.71
N GLY A 435 27.75 -2.35 -53.10
CA GLY A 435 27.67 -2.18 -51.64
C GLY A 435 27.61 -3.52 -50.92
N GLY A 436 28.23 -3.62 -49.75
CA GLY A 436 28.15 -4.82 -48.89
C GLY A 436 26.78 -4.99 -48.24
N GLY A 437 26.40 -6.23 -47.97
CA GLY A 437 25.17 -6.56 -47.25
C GLY A 437 25.23 -6.20 -45.77
N GLY A 438 24.12 -5.76 -45.20
CA GLY A 438 24.00 -5.55 -43.76
C GLY A 438 24.00 -6.86 -42.99
N ALA A 439 24.55 -6.87 -41.78
CA ALA A 439 24.49 -8.05 -40.93
C ALA A 439 23.06 -8.37 -40.48
N GLY A 440 22.78 -9.65 -40.20
CA GLY A 440 21.58 -10.05 -39.48
C GLY A 440 21.64 -9.64 -38.01
N GLY A 441 20.50 -9.23 -37.45
CA GLY A 441 20.36 -8.97 -36.03
C GLY A 441 20.50 -10.24 -35.22
N SER A 442 21.13 -10.16 -34.05
CA SER A 442 21.17 -11.29 -33.11
C SER A 442 19.80 -11.53 -32.47
N GLY A 443 19.46 -12.79 -32.21
CA GLY A 443 18.28 -13.17 -31.45
C GLY A 443 18.32 -12.59 -30.03
N GLY A 444 17.13 -12.33 -29.48
CA GLY A 444 16.94 -11.73 -28.17
C GLY A 444 17.00 -12.74 -27.02
N VAL A 445 16.24 -12.47 -25.97
CA VAL A 445 16.21 -13.29 -24.75
C VAL A 445 14.78 -13.72 -24.47
N ILE A 446 14.57 -15.01 -24.24
CA ILE A 446 13.28 -15.55 -23.79
C ILE A 446 13.45 -16.08 -22.37
N VAL A 447 12.62 -15.60 -21.45
CA VAL A 447 12.52 -16.14 -20.09
C VAL A 447 11.13 -16.70 -19.91
N LEU A 448 11.08 -18.00 -19.59
CA LEU A 448 9.85 -18.75 -19.43
C LEU A 448 9.87 -19.51 -18.10
N ALA A 449 8.97 -19.14 -17.19
CA ALA A 449 8.83 -19.77 -15.88
C ALA A 449 7.44 -20.41 -15.74
N TYR A 450 7.37 -21.70 -15.39
CA TYR A 450 6.12 -22.47 -15.40
C TYR A 450 6.12 -23.72 -14.53
N THR A 451 4.94 -24.20 -14.12
CA THR A 451 4.81 -25.54 -13.50
C THR A 451 4.71 -26.63 -14.57
N SER A 452 3.90 -26.38 -15.60
CA SER A 452 3.69 -27.31 -16.71
C SER A 452 3.76 -26.59 -18.06
N ILE A 453 4.33 -27.27 -19.06
CA ILE A 453 4.34 -26.80 -20.44
C ILE A 453 3.99 -27.94 -21.39
N THR A 454 3.08 -27.69 -22.33
CA THR A 454 2.93 -28.48 -23.55
C THR A 454 3.84 -27.89 -24.62
N VAL A 455 4.63 -28.74 -25.29
CA VAL A 455 5.73 -28.29 -26.14
C VAL A 455 5.23 -27.85 -27.52
N GLY A 456 5.34 -26.54 -27.76
CA GLY A 456 5.33 -25.91 -29.09
C GLY A 456 6.68 -25.26 -29.38
N THR A 457 6.78 -24.44 -30.43
CA THR A 457 8.05 -23.80 -30.82
C THR A 457 8.38 -22.64 -29.88
N VAL A 458 9.62 -22.62 -29.38
CA VAL A 458 10.18 -21.49 -28.62
C VAL A 458 11.58 -21.20 -29.16
N GLN A 459 11.80 -20.01 -29.72
CA GLN A 459 13.00 -19.72 -30.52
C GLN A 459 13.50 -18.28 -30.40
N ALA A 460 14.82 -18.08 -30.38
CA ALA A 460 15.45 -16.77 -30.46
C ALA A 460 16.43 -16.77 -31.64
N LEU A 461 15.90 -16.90 -32.86
CA LEU A 461 16.71 -17.09 -34.05
C LEU A 461 17.48 -15.83 -34.42
N ALA A 462 18.59 -16.04 -35.10
CA ALA A 462 19.32 -14.98 -35.78
C ALA A 462 18.53 -14.48 -37.00
N GLY A 463 18.64 -13.18 -37.30
CA GLY A 463 18.29 -12.66 -38.60
C GLY A 463 19.30 -13.11 -39.66
N ALA A 464 18.83 -13.25 -40.90
CA ALA A 464 19.70 -13.52 -42.05
C ALA A 464 20.57 -12.29 -42.36
N GLY A 465 21.76 -12.52 -42.91
CA GLY A 465 22.56 -11.43 -43.47
C GLY A 465 21.97 -10.97 -44.81
N GLY A 466 22.11 -9.67 -45.10
CA GLY A 466 21.79 -9.12 -46.39
C GLY A 466 22.78 -9.57 -47.45
N THR A 467 22.32 -9.69 -48.69
CA THR A 467 23.20 -10.01 -49.83
C THR A 467 23.98 -8.78 -50.29
N GLY A 468 25.18 -8.99 -50.83
CA GLY A 468 25.97 -7.94 -51.46
C GLY A 468 25.33 -7.42 -52.75
N GLY A 469 25.43 -6.11 -52.96
CA GLY A 469 24.96 -5.44 -54.16
C GLY A 469 25.84 -5.75 -55.37
N ALA A 470 25.26 -5.75 -56.56
CA ALA A 470 25.99 -6.07 -57.79
C ALA A 470 27.02 -4.99 -58.15
N GLY A 471 28.22 -5.41 -58.58
CA GLY A 471 29.20 -4.53 -59.21
C GLY A 471 28.81 -4.16 -60.65
N ALA A 472 29.41 -3.09 -61.19
CA ALA A 472 29.22 -2.65 -62.57
C ALA A 472 30.47 -2.93 -63.42
N GLY A 473 30.28 -3.26 -64.69
CA GLY A 473 31.40 -3.50 -65.63
C GLY A 473 32.12 -4.85 -65.46
N GLY A 474 31.48 -5.80 -64.77
CA GLY A 474 32.03 -7.15 -64.52
C GLY A 474 32.79 -7.28 -63.19
N GLU A 475 32.69 -6.30 -62.31
CA GLU A 475 33.22 -6.38 -60.94
C GLU A 475 32.43 -7.34 -60.06
N ASP A 476 33.11 -7.84 -59.02
CA ASP A 476 32.50 -8.66 -58.00
C ASP A 476 31.44 -7.85 -57.21
N PRO A 477 30.36 -8.51 -56.75
CA PRO A 477 29.41 -7.89 -55.84
C PRO A 477 30.06 -7.59 -54.50
N GLY A 478 29.42 -6.70 -53.72
CA GLY A 478 29.70 -6.54 -52.29
C GLY A 478 29.75 -7.88 -51.56
N ASP A 479 30.45 -7.93 -50.43
CA ASP A 479 30.38 -9.12 -49.57
C ASP A 479 28.99 -9.21 -48.95
N ASP A 480 28.48 -10.44 -48.80
CA ASP A 480 27.26 -10.70 -48.03
C ASP A 480 27.49 -10.38 -46.55
N GLY A 481 26.46 -9.86 -45.89
CA GLY A 481 26.47 -9.69 -44.45
C GLY A 481 26.43 -11.03 -43.72
N ASN A 482 27.04 -11.10 -42.54
CA ASN A 482 26.95 -12.28 -41.69
C ASN A 482 25.53 -12.41 -41.12
N ALA A 483 25.00 -13.64 -41.04
CA ALA A 483 23.82 -13.92 -40.22
C ALA A 483 24.12 -13.60 -38.74
N GLY A 484 23.12 -13.13 -38.02
CA GLY A 484 23.24 -12.82 -36.60
C GLY A 484 23.55 -14.07 -35.76
N ASN A 485 23.70 -13.87 -34.45
CA ASN A 485 23.83 -14.98 -33.51
C ASN A 485 22.46 -15.39 -32.95
N VAL A 486 22.28 -16.69 -32.69
CA VAL A 486 21.10 -17.19 -31.97
C VAL A 486 21.13 -16.66 -30.54
N GLY A 487 19.99 -16.16 -30.05
CA GLY A 487 19.82 -15.62 -28.72
C GLY A 487 19.66 -16.69 -27.64
N ASN A 488 19.38 -16.26 -26.42
CA ASN A 488 19.35 -17.12 -25.24
C ASN A 488 17.91 -17.42 -24.77
N ILE A 489 17.65 -18.66 -24.38
CA ILE A 489 16.35 -19.11 -23.88
C ILE A 489 16.53 -19.73 -22.49
N PHE A 490 15.94 -19.08 -21.50
CA PHE A 490 15.93 -19.51 -20.11
C PHE A 490 14.58 -20.13 -19.78
N ARG A 491 14.58 -21.38 -19.32
CA ARG A 491 13.39 -22.09 -18.88
C ARG A 491 13.54 -22.48 -17.43
N VAL A 492 12.53 -22.17 -16.62
CA VAL A 492 12.51 -22.49 -15.19
C VAL A 492 11.22 -23.25 -14.91
N ARG A 493 11.34 -24.46 -14.37
CA ARG A 493 10.19 -25.33 -14.08
C ARG A 493 9.94 -25.45 -12.59
N SER A 494 8.70 -25.25 -12.14
CA SER A 494 8.28 -25.52 -10.77
C SER A 494 8.12 -27.02 -10.52
N SER A 495 8.71 -27.49 -9.41
CA SER A 495 8.77 -28.89 -9.03
C SER A 495 7.59 -29.38 -8.18
N SER A 496 6.62 -28.52 -7.87
CA SER A 496 5.39 -28.92 -7.20
C SER A 496 4.19 -28.23 -7.83
N ALA A 497 3.18 -29.03 -8.18
CA ALA A 497 1.82 -28.51 -8.29
C ALA A 497 1.47 -27.96 -6.91
N LEU A 498 1.40 -26.64 -6.76
CA LEU A 498 0.82 -26.02 -5.58
C LEU A 498 -0.62 -26.55 -5.49
N ALA A 499 -0.82 -27.51 -4.59
CA ALA A 499 -2.08 -28.18 -4.31
C ALA A 499 -2.90 -27.35 -3.33
#